data_AF-A0A9D2TL59-F1
#
_entry.id   AF-A0A9D2TL59-F1
#
_cell.length_a   1.000
_cell.length_b   1.000
_cell.length_c   1.000
_cell.angle_alpha   90.00
_cell.angle_beta   90.00
_cell.angle_gamma   90.00
#
_symmetry.space_group_name_H-M   'P 1'
#
loop_
_entity.id
_entity.type
_entity.pdbx_description
1 polymer ?
#
loop_
_entity_poly.entity_id
_entity_poly.type
_entity_poly.pdbx_seq_one_letter_code
_entity_poly.pdbx_strand_id
1 'polypeptide(L)'
;MVYGAINEKGERWYTQMGRVFDAIQNKQTEYNWLITDVECVPRKIEQLCNGKDYCWVTGEELTKIVRENDSQWVWAVLSGFDKNISLSEIMQYPKPYADGYEGFWKNPLSIQHPLAEIEIVPWDSSLTLFLSKREDLVNNFLEFFPSGKDLSAYNSRT
;
A
#
# COMPACT_ATOMS: atom_id res chain seq x y z
N MET A 1 9.09 13.77 6.27
CA MET A 1 7.97 14.31 5.45
C MET A 1 7.33 13.13 4.74
N VAL A 2 6.01 13.14 4.53
CA VAL A 2 5.29 12.09 3.81
C VAL A 2 4.62 12.73 2.60
N TYR A 3 4.77 12.08 1.46
CA TYR A 3 4.14 12.41 0.19
C TYR A 3 3.09 11.36 -0.11
N GLY A 4 2.10 11.68 -0.94
CA GLY A 4 1.10 10.69 -1.31
C GLY A 4 0.37 11.00 -2.60
N ALA A 5 -0.14 9.95 -3.21
CA ALA A 5 -0.96 9.97 -4.40
C ALA A 5 -2.23 9.15 -4.20
N ILE A 6 -3.29 9.55 -4.90
CA ILE A 6 -4.54 8.80 -5.02
C ILE A 6 -4.79 8.48 -6.49
N ASN A 7 -5.11 7.23 -6.78
CA ASN A 7 -5.61 6.81 -8.09
C ASN A 7 -7.04 6.27 -7.95
N GLU A 8 -8.02 7.05 -8.43
CA GLU A 8 -9.47 6.76 -8.36
C GLU A 8 -10.16 6.84 -9.73
N LYS A 9 -9.42 7.15 -10.80
CA LYS A 9 -9.97 7.37 -12.16
C LYS A 9 -9.00 6.91 -13.25
N GLY A 10 -9.54 6.55 -14.41
CA GLY A 10 -8.75 6.27 -15.62
C GLY A 10 -8.25 4.84 -15.77
N GLU A 11 -8.46 3.98 -14.76
CA GLU A 11 -8.09 2.57 -14.82
C GLU A 11 -9.32 1.68 -15.02
N ARG A 12 -9.11 0.52 -15.64
CA ARG A 12 -10.12 -0.54 -15.65
C ARG A 12 -10.28 -1.15 -14.26
N TRP A 13 -9.17 -1.28 -13.54
CA TRP A 13 -9.05 -1.92 -12.22
C TRP A 13 -8.03 -1.16 -11.38
N TYR A 14 -8.45 -0.58 -10.25
CA TYR A 14 -7.63 0.36 -9.47
C TYR A 14 -6.71 -0.33 -8.47
N THR A 15 -7.09 -1.52 -8.01
CA THR A 15 -6.40 -2.26 -6.94
C THR A 15 -5.70 -3.52 -7.43
N GLN A 16 -5.31 -3.54 -8.71
CA GLN A 16 -4.36 -4.53 -9.22
C GLN A 16 -2.94 -4.14 -8.80
N MET A 17 -2.40 -4.88 -7.84
CA MET A 17 -1.11 -4.57 -7.25
C MET A 17 0.03 -4.68 -8.26
N GLY A 18 -0.11 -5.48 -9.33
CA GLY A 18 0.93 -5.57 -10.36
C GLY A 18 1.17 -4.23 -11.05
N ARG A 19 0.12 -3.48 -11.40
CA ARG A 19 0.23 -2.12 -11.96
C ARG A 19 0.78 -1.13 -10.95
N VAL A 20 0.36 -1.22 -9.68
CA VAL A 20 0.89 -0.38 -8.61
C VAL A 20 2.40 -0.59 -8.44
N PHE A 21 2.87 -1.85 -8.50
CA PHE A 21 4.28 -2.19 -8.43
C PHE A 21 5.07 -1.69 -9.64
N ASP A 22 4.49 -1.76 -10.85
CA ASP A 22 5.09 -1.18 -12.05
C ASP A 22 5.20 0.35 -11.94
N ALA A 23 4.19 1.02 -11.38
CA ALA A 23 4.17 2.47 -11.17
C ALA A 23 5.26 2.96 -10.22
N ILE A 24 5.65 2.14 -9.24
CA ILE A 24 6.78 2.43 -8.34
C ILE A 24 8.09 1.77 -8.80
N GLN A 25 8.19 1.39 -10.08
CA GLN A 25 9.40 0.80 -10.68
C GLN A 25 9.94 -0.44 -9.96
N ASN A 26 9.02 -1.30 -9.50
CA ASN A 26 9.31 -2.52 -8.76
C ASN A 26 10.07 -2.31 -7.42
N LYS A 27 10.00 -1.10 -6.86
CA LYS A 27 10.67 -0.75 -5.60
C LYS A 27 10.07 -1.43 -4.37
N GLN A 28 8.93 -2.11 -4.49
CA GLN A 28 8.42 -2.96 -3.42
C GLN A 28 9.39 -4.06 -2.99
N THR A 29 10.28 -4.49 -3.88
CA THR A 29 11.32 -5.50 -3.60
C THR A 29 12.40 -5.01 -2.64
N GLU A 30 12.50 -3.70 -2.39
CA GLU A 30 13.44 -3.12 -1.43
C GLU A 30 12.97 -3.27 0.03
N TYR A 31 11.73 -3.72 0.27
CA TYR A 31 11.10 -3.76 1.58
C TYR A 31 10.64 -5.17 1.99
N ASN A 32 10.45 -5.35 3.30
CA ASN A 32 9.57 -6.39 3.84
C ASN A 32 8.20 -5.77 4.15
N TRP A 33 7.14 -6.57 4.06
CA TRP A 33 5.77 -6.08 4.07
C TRP A 33 4.96 -6.69 5.21
N LEU A 34 4.39 -5.83 6.05
CA LEU A 34 3.26 -6.18 6.91
C LEU A 34 1.99 -5.86 6.13
N ILE A 35 1.13 -6.85 5.95
CA ILE A 35 -0.17 -6.66 5.31
C ILE A 35 -1.25 -6.96 6.32
N THR A 36 -2.14 -6.01 6.54
CA THR A 36 -3.20 -6.04 7.54
C THR A 36 -4.54 -5.67 6.92
N ASP A 37 -5.62 -5.88 7.67
CA ASP A 37 -6.99 -5.52 7.28
C ASP A 37 -7.40 -6.08 5.91
N VAL A 38 -7.07 -7.36 5.70
CA VAL A 38 -7.24 -8.04 4.40
C VAL A 38 -8.68 -8.50 4.20
N GLU A 39 -9.29 -8.07 3.09
CA GLU A 39 -10.59 -8.57 2.62
C GLU A 39 -10.56 -8.76 1.10
N CYS A 40 -11.02 -9.94 0.66
CA CYS A 40 -11.07 -10.33 -0.75
C CYS A 40 -9.73 -10.06 -1.49
N VAL A 41 -8.65 -10.62 -0.96
CA VAL A 41 -7.29 -10.54 -1.51
C VAL A 41 -6.92 -11.87 -2.20
N PRO A 42 -5.80 -11.96 -2.95
CA PRO A 42 -5.37 -13.22 -3.54
C PRO A 42 -5.24 -14.32 -2.48
N ARG A 43 -5.76 -15.53 -2.76
CA ARG A 43 -5.76 -16.68 -1.83
C ARG A 43 -4.41 -16.98 -1.18
N LYS A 44 -3.31 -16.75 -1.89
CA LYS A 44 -1.95 -16.96 -1.33
C LYS A 44 -1.63 -15.98 -0.19
N ILE A 45 -2.12 -14.74 -0.26
CA ILE A 45 -2.00 -13.75 0.83
C ILE A 45 -2.83 -14.20 2.03
N GLU A 46 -4.08 -14.63 1.81
CA GLU A 46 -4.93 -15.16 2.90
C GLU A 46 -4.27 -16.37 3.60
N GLN A 47 -3.65 -17.26 2.82
CA GLN A 47 -2.89 -18.40 3.34
C GLN A 47 -1.66 -17.98 4.15
N LEU A 48 -0.94 -16.93 3.71
CA LEU A 48 0.19 -16.38 4.46
C LEU A 48 -0.25 -15.75 5.80
N CYS A 49 -1.45 -15.15 5.86
CA CYS A 49 -2.00 -14.67 7.13
C CYS A 49 -2.22 -15.84 8.11
N ASN A 50 -2.51 -17.04 7.61
CA ASN A 50 -2.65 -18.27 8.39
C ASN A 50 -3.56 -18.11 9.63
N GLY A 51 -4.73 -17.49 9.42
CA GLY A 51 -5.71 -17.20 10.48
C GLY A 51 -5.34 -16.08 11.45
N LYS A 52 -4.21 -15.40 11.23
CA LYS A 52 -3.84 -14.17 11.94
C LYS A 52 -4.49 -12.97 11.25
N ASP A 53 -4.51 -11.85 11.96
CA ASP A 53 -4.94 -10.53 11.48
C ASP A 53 -3.85 -9.78 10.67
N TYR A 54 -2.76 -10.46 10.31
CA TYR A 54 -1.68 -9.92 9.47
C TYR A 54 -0.96 -11.04 8.71
N CYS A 55 -0.28 -10.69 7.62
CA CYS A 55 0.82 -11.48 7.07
C CYS A 55 2.12 -10.68 7.00
N TRP A 56 3.23 -11.42 7.02
CA TRP A 56 4.58 -10.90 6.90
C TRP A 56 5.26 -11.57 5.72
N VAL A 57 5.67 -10.77 4.72
CA VAL A 57 6.16 -11.28 3.44
C VAL A 57 7.28 -10.40 2.90
N THR A 58 8.25 -11.01 2.20
CA THR A 58 9.30 -10.24 1.52
C THR A 58 8.74 -9.55 0.28
N GLY A 59 9.35 -8.44 -0.15
CA GLY A 59 8.95 -7.79 -1.39
C GLY A 59 9.05 -8.69 -2.62
N GLU A 60 10.04 -9.59 -2.66
CA GLU A 60 10.22 -10.58 -3.71
C GLU A 60 9.09 -11.62 -3.74
N GLU A 61 8.72 -12.17 -2.58
CA GLU A 61 7.63 -13.14 -2.47
C GLU A 61 6.26 -12.50 -2.77
N LEU A 62 6.02 -11.29 -2.26
CA LEU A 62 4.81 -10.51 -2.58
C LEU A 62 4.71 -10.27 -4.08
N THR A 63 5.82 -9.87 -4.72
CA THR A 63 5.87 -9.66 -6.18
C THR A 63 5.54 -10.96 -6.92
N LYS A 64 6.11 -12.09 -6.50
CA LYS A 64 5.82 -13.40 -7.10
C LYS A 64 4.33 -13.75 -7.00
N ILE A 65 3.72 -13.57 -5.83
CA ILE A 65 2.30 -13.86 -5.60
C ILE A 65 1.42 -13.03 -6.52
N VAL A 66 1.67 -11.72 -6.61
CA VAL A 66 0.92 -10.81 -7.46
C VAL A 66 1.09 -11.15 -8.94
N ARG A 67 2.29 -11.50 -9.40
CA ARG A 67 2.52 -11.88 -10.82
C ARG A 67 1.90 -13.21 -11.20
N GLU A 68 1.76 -14.14 -10.26
CA GLU A 68 1.06 -15.42 -10.49
C GLU A 68 -0.46 -15.24 -10.60
N ASN A 69 -1.04 -14.31 -9.85
CA ASN A 69 -2.46 -13.99 -9.92
C ASN A 69 -2.75 -12.55 -9.45
N ASP A 70 -2.81 -11.61 -10.40
CA ASP A 70 -3.04 -10.18 -10.15
C ASP A 70 -4.54 -9.85 -10.09
N SER A 71 -5.25 -10.46 -9.15
CA SER A 71 -6.64 -10.09 -8.87
C SER A 71 -6.72 -8.74 -8.15
N GLN A 72 -7.86 -8.05 -8.26
CA GLN A 72 -8.10 -6.87 -7.44
C GLN A 72 -8.17 -7.24 -5.96
N TRP A 73 -7.68 -6.33 -5.14
CA TRP A 73 -7.77 -6.40 -3.68
C TRP A 73 -8.91 -5.47 -3.26
N VAL A 74 -9.86 -5.96 -2.48
CA VAL A 74 -10.96 -5.10 -2.00
C VAL A 74 -10.44 -4.21 -0.88
N TRP A 75 -9.95 -4.81 0.21
CA TRP A 75 -9.34 -4.07 1.33
C TRP A 75 -8.01 -4.68 1.73
N ALA A 76 -7.02 -3.83 1.99
CA ALA A 76 -5.80 -4.15 2.72
C ALA A 76 -5.03 -2.86 3.04
N VAL A 77 -4.14 -2.92 4.03
CA VAL A 77 -3.03 -1.98 4.17
C VAL A 77 -1.72 -2.74 4.05
N LEU A 78 -0.92 -2.39 3.05
CA LEU A 78 0.42 -2.92 2.84
C LEU A 78 1.41 -1.86 3.34
N SER A 79 2.06 -2.11 4.47
CA SER A 79 3.10 -1.23 5.01
C SER A 79 4.48 -1.84 4.74
N GLY A 80 5.34 -1.09 4.06
CA GLY A 80 6.69 -1.53 3.70
C GLY A 80 7.75 -1.00 4.66
N PHE A 81 8.63 -1.89 5.09
CA PHE A 81 9.68 -1.66 6.08
C PHE A 81 11.06 -1.94 5.50
N ASP A 82 12.06 -1.18 5.95
CA ASP A 82 13.46 -1.50 5.67
C ASP A 82 13.76 -2.95 6.08
N LYS A 83 14.53 -3.68 5.25
CA LYS A 83 14.78 -5.11 5.46
C LYS A 83 15.52 -5.43 6.76
N ASN A 84 16.15 -4.43 7.39
CA ASN A 84 16.86 -4.59 8.66
C ASN A 84 15.93 -4.51 9.88
N ILE A 85 14.69 -4.04 9.74
CA ILE A 85 13.72 -3.95 10.85
C ILE A 85 13.09 -5.33 11.07
N SER A 86 13.14 -5.82 12.31
CA SER A 86 12.57 -7.12 12.64
C SER A 86 11.05 -7.06 12.79
N LEU A 87 10.36 -8.18 12.49
CA LEU A 87 8.92 -8.31 12.75
C LEU A 87 8.61 -8.07 14.24
N SER A 88 9.47 -8.52 15.16
CA SER A 88 9.27 -8.29 16.60
C SER A 88 9.24 -6.82 16.99
N GLU A 89 10.00 -5.96 16.32
CA GLU A 89 9.97 -4.51 16.56
C GLU A 89 8.70 -3.87 15.99
N ILE A 90 8.31 -4.29 14.78
CA ILE A 90 7.09 -3.83 14.10
C ILE A 90 5.85 -4.16 14.95
N MET A 91 5.78 -5.37 15.49
CA MET A 91 4.63 -5.83 16.28
C MET A 91 4.47 -5.13 17.64
N GLN A 92 5.34 -4.20 18.03
CA GLN A 92 5.18 -3.35 19.22
C GLN A 92 4.21 -2.19 18.99
N TYR A 93 3.83 -1.92 17.74
CA TYR A 93 2.96 -0.81 17.35
C TYR A 93 1.58 -1.30 16.90
N PRO A 94 0.55 -0.42 16.90
CA PRO A 94 -0.76 -0.75 16.35
C PRO A 94 -0.69 -1.17 14.88
N LYS A 95 -1.51 -2.15 14.52
CA LYS A 95 -1.64 -2.60 13.14
C LYS A 95 -2.43 -1.58 12.31
N PRO A 96 -1.96 -1.25 11.09
CA PRO A 96 -2.70 -0.39 10.19
C PRO A 96 -4.03 -1.03 9.74
N TYR A 97 -5.00 -0.19 9.41
CA TYR A 97 -6.30 -0.61 8.88
C TYR A 97 -6.82 0.40 7.85
N ALA A 98 -7.62 -0.05 6.89
CA ALA A 98 -8.10 0.77 5.79
C ALA A 98 -9.40 1.48 6.19
N ASP A 99 -10.48 0.71 6.36
CA ASP A 99 -11.81 1.30 6.59
C ASP A 99 -11.90 2.01 7.94
N GLY A 100 -12.41 3.24 7.94
CA GLY A 100 -12.52 4.08 9.12
C GLY A 100 -11.24 4.79 9.58
N TYR A 101 -10.08 4.60 8.92
CA TYR A 101 -8.89 5.40 9.24
C TYR A 101 -8.98 6.80 8.58
N GLU A 102 -9.36 7.80 9.37
CA GLU A 102 -9.51 9.18 8.88
C GLU A 102 -8.17 9.85 8.49
N GLY A 103 -7.04 9.32 8.95
CA GLY A 103 -5.73 9.96 8.77
C GLY A 103 -5.25 10.02 7.32
N PHE A 104 -5.78 9.16 6.44
CA PHE A 104 -5.52 9.23 4.99
C PHE A 104 -6.03 10.52 4.35
N TRP A 105 -7.10 11.09 4.91
CA TRP A 105 -7.87 12.19 4.32
C TRP A 105 -7.56 13.54 4.98
N LYS A 106 -6.49 13.60 5.79
CA LYS A 106 -6.09 14.81 6.54
C LYS A 106 -4.67 15.22 6.18
N ASN A 107 -4.43 16.53 6.25
CA ASN A 107 -3.09 17.11 6.15
C ASN A 107 -2.57 17.47 7.56
N PRO A 108 -1.26 17.31 7.84
CA PRO A 108 -0.23 16.72 6.98
C PRO A 108 -0.43 15.21 6.78
N LEU A 109 -0.02 14.69 5.61
CA LEU A 109 -0.09 13.26 5.31
C LEU A 109 0.74 12.45 6.31
N SER A 110 0.30 11.23 6.60
CA SER A 110 0.96 10.31 7.53
C SER A 110 0.83 8.86 7.05
N ILE A 111 1.88 8.08 7.30
CA ILE A 111 1.84 6.61 7.21
C ILE A 111 1.43 6.08 8.59
N GLN A 112 0.49 5.13 8.65
CA GLN A 112 -0.07 4.66 9.93
C GLN A 112 1.00 4.07 10.85
N HIS A 113 1.83 3.17 10.30
CA HIS A 113 2.85 2.51 11.10
C HIS A 113 4.12 3.39 11.20
N PRO A 114 4.59 3.74 12.40
CA PRO A 114 5.69 4.71 12.56
C PRO A 114 7.03 4.24 11.98
N LEU A 115 7.27 2.93 11.97
CA LEU A 115 8.47 2.32 11.38
C LEU A 115 8.38 2.08 9.85
N ALA A 116 7.22 2.27 9.22
CA ALA A 116 7.08 2.04 7.79
C ALA A 116 7.61 3.23 6.98
N GLU A 117 8.16 2.93 5.80
CA GLU A 117 8.70 3.91 4.85
C GLU A 117 7.72 4.19 3.70
N ILE A 118 6.82 3.24 3.45
CA ILE A 118 5.86 3.24 2.34
C ILE A 118 4.57 2.54 2.76
N GLU A 119 3.44 2.98 2.24
CA GLU A 119 2.13 2.41 2.51
C GLU A 119 1.28 2.39 1.23
N ILE A 120 0.73 1.23 0.88
CA ILE A 120 -0.16 1.03 -0.27
C ILE A 120 -1.51 0.55 0.28
N VAL A 121 -2.58 1.23 -0.10
CA VAL A 121 -3.93 0.96 0.41
C VAL A 121 -4.90 0.75 -0.75
N PRO A 122 -5.13 -0.50 -1.19
CA PRO A 122 -6.29 -0.82 -1.99
C PRO A 122 -7.58 -0.59 -1.18
N TRP A 123 -8.52 0.16 -1.75
CA TRP A 123 -9.72 0.63 -1.05
C TRP A 123 -10.98 0.30 -1.85
N ASP A 124 -11.78 -0.64 -1.33
CA ASP A 124 -13.03 -1.16 -1.89
C ASP A 124 -12.95 -1.52 -3.40
N SER A 125 -11.78 -1.91 -3.90
CA SER A 125 -11.48 -2.02 -5.35
C SER A 125 -11.70 -0.75 -6.20
N SER A 126 -12.01 0.39 -5.57
CA SER A 126 -12.44 1.62 -6.26
C SER A 126 -11.30 2.64 -6.41
N LEU A 127 -10.30 2.58 -5.54
CA LEU A 127 -9.13 3.44 -5.59
C LEU A 127 -7.93 2.76 -4.92
N THR A 128 -6.74 3.29 -5.21
CA THR A 128 -5.52 2.99 -4.45
C THR A 128 -4.95 4.27 -3.89
N LEU A 129 -4.64 4.27 -2.59
CA LEU A 129 -3.77 5.27 -1.97
C LEU A 129 -2.34 4.78 -1.95
N PHE A 130 -1.43 5.68 -2.25
CA PHE A 130 0.00 5.43 -2.20
C PHE A 130 0.66 6.51 -1.36
N LEU A 131 1.31 6.15 -0.26
CA LEU A 131 2.04 7.06 0.61
C LEU A 131 3.49 6.63 0.74
N SER A 132 4.41 7.59 0.77
CA SER A 132 5.82 7.29 0.96
C SER A 132 6.57 8.44 1.61
N LYS A 133 7.64 8.12 2.34
CA LYS A 133 8.66 9.09 2.75
C LYS A 133 9.59 9.49 1.59
N ARG A 134 9.52 8.78 0.46
CA ARG A 134 10.29 9.01 -0.78
C ARG A 134 9.44 9.71 -1.83
N GLU A 135 9.74 10.98 -2.09
CA GLU A 135 9.04 11.80 -3.09
C GLU A 135 9.18 11.25 -4.51
N ASP A 136 10.35 10.71 -4.85
CA ASP A 136 10.62 10.12 -6.17
C ASP A 136 9.66 8.99 -6.52
N LEU A 137 9.27 8.16 -5.55
CA LEU A 137 8.33 7.08 -5.77
C LEU A 137 6.90 7.60 -6.03
N VAL A 138 6.50 8.67 -5.34
CA VAL A 138 5.17 9.29 -5.53
C VAL A 138 5.10 9.97 -6.89
N ASN A 139 6.18 10.63 -7.31
CA ASN A 139 6.27 11.21 -8.65
C ASN A 139 6.19 10.13 -9.75
N ASN A 140 6.95 9.04 -9.62
CA ASN A 140 6.86 7.90 -10.55
C ASN A 140 5.42 7.34 -10.63
N PHE A 141 4.74 7.23 -9.49
CA PHE A 141 3.37 6.75 -9.45
C PHE A 141 2.41 7.69 -10.21
N LEU A 142 2.52 9.01 -10.00
CA LEU A 142 1.70 10.01 -10.68
C LEU A 142 2.00 10.13 -12.19
N GLU A 143 3.26 9.94 -12.59
CA GLU A 143 3.64 9.87 -14.01
C GLU A 143 3.06 8.63 -14.69
N PHE A 144 3.05 7.48 -13.99
CA PHE A 144 2.51 6.23 -14.50
C PHE A 144 0.98 6.23 -14.61
N PHE A 145 0.28 6.90 -13.69
CA PHE A 145 -1.18 7.03 -13.67
C PHE A 145 -1.60 8.49 -13.97
N PRO A 146 -1.83 8.87 -15.24
CA PRO A 146 -2.08 10.28 -15.62
C PRO A 146 -3.33 10.91 -15.01
N SER A 147 -4.29 10.09 -14.55
CA SER A 147 -5.50 10.54 -13.84
C SER A 147 -5.34 10.55 -12.31
N GLY A 148 -4.20 10.06 -11.80
CA GLY A 148 -3.83 10.14 -10.40
C GLY A 148 -3.64 11.59 -9.95
N LYS A 149 -3.80 11.82 -8.65
CA LYS A 149 -3.72 13.15 -8.04
C LYS A 149 -2.79 13.11 -6.84
N ASP A 150 -2.12 14.22 -6.58
CA ASP A 150 -1.46 14.46 -5.30
C ASP A 150 -2.50 14.40 -4.17
N LEU A 151 -2.24 13.55 -3.16
CA LEU A 151 -3.18 13.28 -2.07
C LEU A 151 -3.30 14.48 -1.12
N SER A 152 -2.24 15.26 -0.92
CA SER A 152 -2.31 16.44 -0.05
C SER A 152 -3.19 17.53 -0.66
N ALA A 153 -3.06 17.74 -1.97
CA ALA A 153 -3.90 18.63 -2.75
C ALA A 153 -5.34 18.12 -2.86
N TYR A 154 -5.54 16.80 -2.94
CA TYR A 154 -6.86 16.17 -2.87
C TYR A 154 -7.54 16.48 -1.54
N ASN A 155 -6.86 16.19 -0.42
CA ASN A 155 -7.36 16.41 0.94
C ASN A 155 -7.65 17.88 1.25
N SER A 156 -6.99 18.83 0.57
CA SER A 156 -7.23 20.27 0.77
C SER A 156 -8.51 20.78 0.09
N ARG A 157 -9.17 19.97 -0.75
CA ARG A 157 -10.38 20.34 -1.50
C ARG A 157 -11.67 19.80 -0.88
N THR A 158 -11.54 18.83 0.02
CA THR A 158 -12.58 18.19 0.83
C THR A 158 -12.66 18.84 2.20
#